data_AF-A0A1M6YZT8-F1
#
_entry.id   AF-A0A1M6YZT8-F1
#
_cell.length_a   1.000
_cell.length_b   1.000
_cell.length_c   1.000
_cell.angle_alpha   90.00
_cell.angle_beta   90.00
_cell.angle_gamma   90.00
#
_symmetry.space_group_name_H-M   'P 1'
#
loop_
_entity.id
_entity.type
_entity.pdbx_description
1 polymer ?
#
loop_
_entity_poly.entity_id
_entity_poly.type
_entity_poly.pdbx_seq_one_letter_code
_entity_poly.pdbx_strand_id
1 'polypeptide(L)'
;MKKKLILLATISVALTGCLQPTARSMGATLMPAPMLHRASPDNASQELSVAASGFYGHTGDAYNVEDVNAGGGNVGVTYRLGGAVSPLFVNVAAGVFGGSLQFGCDKDYACDSTDVKYNAWLESDAGKDSYSFWNVQERILLGADFSVGYAIFGAAAGVQMFQGGSDYDDMREKLDEDRFINSIDKNNGVAAVTSVWLGSYLGRQGQYGNLVAEMDLFYKGDIDDWTSSIKWTYTHPSGFFGGAAYGNLMELSVFAGKQFVF
;
A
#
# COMPACT_ATOMS: atom_id res chain seq x y z
N MET A 1 9.22 -27.40 45.85
CA MET A 1 9.40 -26.05 45.25
C MET A 1 10.24 -26.05 43.97
N LYS A 2 11.35 -26.79 43.87
CA LYS A 2 12.22 -26.83 42.66
C LYS A 2 11.51 -27.16 41.32
N LYS A 3 10.56 -28.10 41.31
CA LYS A 3 9.79 -28.47 40.10
C LYS A 3 8.86 -27.38 39.57
N LYS A 4 8.34 -26.50 40.44
CA LYS A 4 7.46 -25.37 40.05
C LYS A 4 8.26 -24.19 39.48
N LEU A 5 9.48 -23.96 39.98
CA LEU A 5 10.42 -22.96 39.46
C LEU A 5 10.94 -23.31 38.07
N ILE A 6 11.23 -24.59 37.80
CA ILE A 6 11.66 -25.04 36.46
C ILE A 6 10.53 -24.87 35.43
N LEU A 7 9.28 -25.17 35.81
CA LEU A 7 8.11 -25.00 34.95
C LEU A 7 7.84 -23.51 34.64
N LEU A 8 7.97 -22.61 35.63
CA LEU A 8 7.87 -21.17 35.39
C LEU A 8 9.02 -20.64 34.51
N ALA A 9 10.23 -21.16 34.65
CA ALA A 9 11.38 -20.80 33.82
C ALA A 9 11.21 -21.29 32.36
N THR A 10 10.65 -22.48 32.15
CA THR A 10 10.37 -22.97 30.78
C THR A 10 9.18 -22.26 30.15
N ILE A 11 8.16 -21.89 30.94
CA ILE A 11 7.03 -21.07 30.46
C ILE A 11 7.50 -19.64 30.16
N SER A 12 8.39 -19.06 30.95
CA SER A 12 8.97 -17.75 30.65
C SER A 12 9.90 -17.80 29.42
N VAL A 13 10.76 -18.81 29.26
CA VAL A 13 11.57 -18.97 28.02
C VAL A 13 10.70 -19.27 26.78
N ALA A 14 9.55 -19.94 26.94
CA ALA A 14 8.59 -20.17 25.87
C ALA A 14 7.71 -18.94 25.57
N LEU A 15 7.50 -18.03 26.54
CA LEU A 15 6.80 -16.75 26.38
C LEU A 15 7.74 -15.58 26.04
N THR A 16 9.05 -15.74 26.24
CA THR A 16 10.10 -14.81 25.80
C THR A 16 10.85 -15.35 24.57
N GLY A 17 10.24 -16.25 23.79
CA GLY A 17 10.74 -16.51 22.44
C GLY A 17 10.84 -15.16 21.76
N CYS A 18 12.06 -14.68 21.51
CA CYS A 18 12.32 -13.40 20.87
C CYS A 18 11.40 -13.30 19.67
N LEU A 19 10.51 -12.30 19.67
CA LEU A 19 9.66 -12.04 18.51
C LEU A 19 10.62 -11.83 17.34
N GLN A 20 10.50 -12.68 16.32
CA GLN A 20 11.40 -12.58 15.16
C GLN A 20 11.05 -11.30 14.39
N PRO A 21 12.06 -10.62 13.82
CA PRO A 21 11.84 -9.50 12.92
C PRO A 21 10.85 -9.91 11.82
N THR A 22 9.84 -9.07 11.58
CA THR A 22 8.77 -9.39 10.63
C THR A 22 9.00 -8.70 9.29
N ALA A 23 8.84 -9.43 8.19
CA ALA A 23 8.91 -8.89 6.84
C ALA A 23 7.69 -9.27 5.99
N ARG A 24 7.29 -8.36 5.08
CA ARG A 24 6.17 -8.54 4.14
C ARG A 24 6.64 -8.44 2.69
N SER A 25 5.95 -9.13 1.80
CA SER A 25 6.14 -9.00 0.36
C SER A 25 5.69 -7.62 -0.11
N MET A 26 6.50 -7.00 -0.99
CA MET A 26 6.13 -5.74 -1.63
C MET A 26 4.92 -5.89 -2.56
N GLY A 27 4.59 -7.10 -3.00
CA GLY A 27 3.37 -7.35 -3.77
C GLY A 27 2.09 -7.01 -2.99
N ALA A 28 2.11 -7.14 -1.67
CA ALA A 28 0.97 -6.90 -0.79
C ALA A 28 0.63 -5.41 -0.56
N THR A 29 1.44 -4.51 -1.13
CA THR A 29 1.24 -3.06 -1.00
C THR A 29 -0.04 -2.59 -1.67
N LEU A 30 -0.57 -1.47 -1.21
CA LEU A 30 -1.75 -0.86 -1.81
C LEU A 30 -1.40 -0.23 -3.16
N MET A 31 -2.35 -0.28 -4.10
CA MET A 31 -2.11 0.32 -5.41
C MET A 31 -1.81 1.83 -5.25
N PRO A 32 -0.64 2.30 -5.70
CA PRO A 32 -0.12 3.63 -5.36
C PRO A 32 -0.76 4.77 -6.13
N ALA A 33 -1.39 4.49 -7.27
CA ALA A 33 -2.02 5.51 -8.09
C ALA A 33 -3.38 5.95 -7.50
N PRO A 34 -3.62 7.27 -7.40
CA PRO A 34 -4.87 7.80 -6.88
C PRO A 34 -6.05 7.47 -7.80
N MET A 35 -7.21 7.26 -7.20
CA MET A 35 -8.46 7.15 -7.96
C MET A 35 -8.82 8.50 -8.60
N LEU A 36 -9.39 8.46 -9.80
CA LEU A 36 -10.02 9.66 -10.35
C LEU A 36 -11.32 9.91 -9.63
N HIS A 37 -11.32 10.90 -8.75
CA HIS A 37 -12.56 11.46 -8.24
C HIS A 37 -13.21 12.28 -9.36
N ARG A 38 -14.54 12.26 -9.39
CA ARG A 38 -15.38 12.96 -10.36
C ARG A 38 -14.87 14.40 -10.52
N ALA A 39 -14.98 14.98 -11.72
CA ALA A 39 -14.60 16.37 -11.97
C ALA A 39 -15.81 17.33 -11.96
N SER A 40 -17.04 16.81 -12.10
CA SER A 40 -18.26 17.62 -12.14
C SER A 40 -19.44 16.94 -11.42
N PRO A 41 -20.12 17.62 -10.46
CA PRO A 41 -21.21 17.08 -9.65
C PRO A 41 -22.49 16.72 -10.41
N ASP A 42 -22.74 17.31 -11.58
CA ASP A 42 -24.02 17.21 -12.27
C ASP A 42 -23.87 16.51 -13.62
N ASN A 43 -23.94 15.17 -13.62
CA ASN A 43 -24.10 14.46 -14.88
C ASN A 43 -25.28 13.49 -14.80
N ALA A 44 -26.35 13.83 -15.53
CA ALA A 44 -27.48 12.94 -15.78
C ALA A 44 -27.09 11.80 -16.74
N SER A 45 -25.97 11.94 -17.44
CA SER A 45 -25.45 10.97 -18.40
C SER A 45 -24.46 9.98 -17.77
N GLN A 46 -24.41 8.78 -18.34
CA GLN A 46 -23.39 7.78 -18.04
C GLN A 46 -22.04 8.27 -18.57
N GLU A 47 -20.96 8.01 -17.83
CA GLU A 47 -19.61 8.45 -18.20
C GLU A 47 -18.66 7.25 -18.16
N LEU A 48 -17.86 7.10 -19.20
CA LEU A 48 -16.74 6.17 -19.25
C LEU A 48 -15.47 6.99 -19.31
N SER A 49 -14.53 6.74 -18.40
CA SER A 49 -13.22 7.39 -18.40
C SER A 49 -12.12 6.34 -18.37
N VAL A 50 -11.12 6.50 -19.23
CA VAL A 50 -9.90 5.69 -19.20
C VAL A 50 -8.76 6.54 -18.64
N ALA A 51 -8.14 6.05 -17.59
CA ALA A 51 -7.02 6.68 -16.91
C ALA A 51 -5.75 5.88 -17.15
N ALA A 52 -4.65 6.56 -17.47
CA ALA A 52 -3.31 5.99 -17.41
C ALA A 52 -2.43 6.90 -16.57
N SER A 53 -1.64 6.36 -15.64
CA SER A 53 -0.72 7.16 -14.84
C SER A 53 0.65 6.51 -14.72
N GLY A 54 1.65 7.35 -14.51
CA GLY A 54 2.98 6.96 -14.07
C GLY A 54 3.37 7.75 -12.83
N PHE A 55 4.04 7.11 -11.90
CA PHE A 55 4.49 7.73 -10.65
C PHE A 55 5.87 7.22 -10.25
N TYR A 56 6.53 8.02 -9.41
CA TYR A 56 7.70 7.65 -8.67
C TYR A 56 7.52 8.10 -7.23
N GLY A 57 7.99 7.29 -6.29
CA GLY A 57 7.97 7.61 -4.88
C GLY A 57 9.13 7.00 -4.13
N HIS A 58 9.35 7.57 -2.96
CA HIS A 58 10.28 7.07 -1.96
C HIS A 58 9.51 6.84 -0.66
N THR A 59 9.97 5.89 0.12
CA THR A 59 9.29 5.42 1.32
C THR A 59 10.27 5.32 2.47
N GLY A 60 9.79 5.65 3.67
CA GLY A 60 10.49 5.38 4.91
C GLY A 60 10.48 3.91 5.30
N ASP A 61 10.87 3.66 6.54
CA ASP A 61 11.20 2.32 7.02
C ASP A 61 9.94 1.64 7.57
N ALA A 62 9.70 0.39 7.20
CA ALA A 62 8.62 -0.41 7.76
C ALA A 62 8.85 -1.91 7.50
N TYR A 63 8.37 -2.77 8.40
CA TYR A 63 8.53 -4.23 8.31
C TYR A 63 9.97 -4.67 8.01
N ASN A 64 10.94 -4.03 8.67
CA ASN A 64 12.37 -4.32 8.51
C ASN A 64 12.88 -4.16 7.07
N VAL A 65 12.27 -3.24 6.34
CA VAL A 65 12.68 -2.77 5.01
C VAL A 65 12.89 -1.27 5.10
N GLU A 66 13.96 -0.78 4.48
CA GLU A 66 14.34 0.63 4.43
C GLU A 66 14.69 1.07 3.00
N ASP A 67 14.77 2.38 2.79
CA ASP A 67 15.20 3.00 1.53
C ASP A 67 14.42 2.52 0.27
N VAL A 68 13.12 2.26 0.42
CA VAL A 68 12.31 1.79 -0.72
C VAL A 68 12.19 2.93 -1.74
N ASN A 69 12.75 2.70 -2.92
CA ASN A 69 12.59 3.55 -4.08
C ASN A 69 11.71 2.79 -5.07
N ALA A 70 10.51 3.31 -5.33
CA ALA A 70 9.51 2.62 -6.12
C ALA A 70 9.00 3.52 -7.25
N GLY A 71 8.96 2.98 -8.45
CA GLY A 71 8.34 3.62 -9.61
C GLY A 71 7.38 2.67 -10.30
N GLY A 72 6.40 3.22 -10.99
CA GLY A 72 5.45 2.40 -11.71
C GLY A 72 4.39 3.19 -12.44
N GLY A 73 3.35 2.48 -12.83
CA GLY A 73 2.20 3.07 -13.49
C GLY A 73 0.98 2.16 -13.40
N ASN A 74 -0.16 2.74 -13.72
CA ASN A 74 -1.41 2.00 -13.78
C ASN A 74 -2.26 2.46 -14.97
N VAL A 75 -3.15 1.58 -15.39
CA VAL A 75 -4.23 1.87 -16.32
C VAL A 75 -5.53 1.46 -15.64
N GLY A 76 -6.56 2.28 -15.75
CA GLY A 76 -7.86 1.98 -15.17
C GLY A 76 -9.01 2.49 -16.02
N VAL A 77 -10.09 1.76 -16.00
CA VAL A 77 -11.36 2.12 -16.62
C VAL A 77 -12.35 2.38 -15.50
N THR A 78 -12.97 3.55 -15.52
CA THR A 78 -14.05 3.90 -14.60
C THR A 78 -15.33 4.11 -15.39
N TYR A 79 -16.37 3.38 -15.03
CA TYR A 79 -17.71 3.55 -15.56
C TYR A 79 -18.61 4.12 -14.48
N ARG A 80 -19.11 5.33 -14.70
CA ARG A 80 -20.06 6.02 -13.80
C ARG A 80 -21.47 5.83 -14.34
N LEU A 81 -22.34 5.33 -13.47
CA LEU A 81 -23.74 5.12 -13.78
C LEU A 81 -24.45 6.50 -13.79
N GLY A 82 -25.34 6.73 -14.75
CA GLY A 82 -26.15 7.95 -14.85
C GLY A 82 -27.54 7.77 -14.23
N GLY A 83 -28.36 8.83 -14.25
CA GLY A 83 -29.76 8.78 -13.81
C GLY A 83 -29.93 8.63 -12.30
N ALA A 84 -30.85 7.75 -11.85
CA ALA A 84 -31.21 7.59 -10.43
C ALA A 84 -30.10 7.02 -9.53
N VAL A 85 -29.01 6.55 -10.13
CA VAL A 85 -27.85 5.95 -9.46
C VAL A 85 -26.57 6.74 -9.74
N SER A 86 -26.71 8.04 -10.03
CA SER A 86 -25.62 8.91 -10.51
C SER A 86 -24.36 9.06 -9.65
N PRO A 87 -24.31 8.73 -8.34
CA PRO A 87 -23.03 8.72 -7.63
C PRO A 87 -22.28 7.39 -7.82
N LEU A 88 -22.94 6.32 -8.30
CA LEU A 88 -22.35 4.99 -8.35
C LEU A 88 -21.38 4.83 -9.51
N PHE A 89 -20.28 4.13 -9.26
CA PHE A 89 -19.29 3.79 -10.27
C PHE A 89 -18.74 2.37 -10.10
N VAL A 90 -18.20 1.85 -11.20
CA VAL A 90 -17.37 0.65 -11.26
C VAL A 90 -16.00 1.08 -11.76
N ASN A 91 -14.95 0.70 -11.05
CA ASN A 91 -13.57 0.92 -11.47
C ASN A 91 -12.85 -0.42 -11.60
N VAL A 92 -12.17 -0.62 -12.72
CA VAL A 92 -11.26 -1.74 -12.95
C VAL A 92 -9.91 -1.16 -13.29
N ALA A 93 -8.87 -1.54 -12.57
CA ALA A 93 -7.53 -1.02 -12.75
C ALA A 93 -6.49 -2.13 -12.70
N ALA A 94 -5.41 -1.95 -13.45
CA ALA A 94 -4.21 -2.77 -13.38
C ALA A 94 -3.00 -1.85 -13.28
N GLY A 95 -2.03 -2.23 -12.46
CA GLY A 95 -0.81 -1.47 -12.24
C GLY A 95 0.40 -2.37 -12.15
N VAL A 96 1.55 -1.81 -12.51
CA VAL A 96 2.86 -2.42 -12.34
C VAL A 96 3.75 -1.42 -11.65
N PHE A 97 4.47 -1.87 -10.63
CA PHE A 97 5.52 -1.08 -10.02
C PHE A 97 6.65 -1.95 -9.53
N GLY A 98 7.76 -1.31 -9.24
CA GLY A 98 8.95 -1.97 -8.77
C GLY A 98 10.04 -0.95 -8.49
N GLY A 99 11.18 -1.46 -8.07
CA GLY A 99 12.34 -0.66 -7.76
C GLY A 99 13.27 -1.43 -6.86
N SER A 100 13.80 -0.74 -5.84
CA SER A 100 14.81 -1.30 -4.96
C SER A 100 14.54 -0.94 -3.51
N LEU A 101 14.99 -1.80 -2.61
CA LEU A 101 14.89 -1.63 -1.16
C LEU A 101 16.10 -2.27 -0.48
N GLN A 102 16.30 -1.97 0.80
CA GLN A 102 17.28 -2.63 1.66
C GLN A 102 16.57 -3.30 2.84
N PHE A 103 17.18 -4.33 3.42
CA PHE A 103 16.71 -4.84 4.71
C PHE A 103 17.21 -3.92 5.82
N GLY A 104 16.30 -3.54 6.70
CA GLY A 104 16.58 -2.67 7.84
C GLY A 104 16.24 -3.34 9.17
N CYS A 105 16.36 -2.56 10.25
CA CYS A 105 15.93 -2.97 11.59
C CYS A 105 14.92 -1.97 12.14
N ASP A 106 13.66 -2.37 12.15
CA ASP A 106 12.57 -1.59 12.69
C ASP A 106 12.06 -2.18 14.02
N LYS A 107 12.16 -1.38 15.07
CA LYS A 107 11.74 -1.76 16.43
C LYS A 107 10.25 -2.00 16.54
N ASP A 108 9.45 -1.31 15.74
CA ASP A 108 8.00 -1.44 15.74
C ASP A 108 7.56 -2.77 15.08
N TYR A 109 8.44 -3.41 14.29
CA TYR A 109 8.22 -4.73 13.66
C TYR A 109 9.18 -5.80 14.18
N ALA A 110 9.35 -5.80 15.51
CA ALA A 110 10.03 -6.84 16.26
C ALA A 110 11.53 -7.01 15.98
N CYS A 111 12.20 -6.04 15.36
CA CYS A 111 13.66 -6.02 15.37
C CYS A 111 14.18 -5.37 16.66
N ASP A 112 14.68 -6.20 17.57
CA ASP A 112 15.36 -5.75 18.79
C ASP A 112 16.88 -5.80 18.60
N SER A 113 17.57 -4.89 19.29
CA SER A 113 19.01 -4.89 19.52
C SER A 113 19.55 -6.20 20.10
N THR A 114 18.69 -7.04 20.68
CA THR A 114 19.05 -8.36 21.21
C THR A 114 18.98 -9.49 20.18
N ASP A 115 18.47 -9.25 18.97
CA ASP A 115 18.53 -10.20 17.86
C ASP A 115 19.94 -10.17 17.23
N VAL A 116 20.89 -10.79 17.92
CA VAL A 116 22.30 -10.87 17.49
C VAL A 116 22.43 -11.51 16.11
N LYS A 117 21.51 -12.41 15.75
CA LYS A 117 21.59 -13.20 14.52
C LYS A 117 21.17 -12.36 13.31
N TYR A 118 20.01 -11.70 13.38
CA TYR A 118 19.55 -10.83 12.30
C TYR A 118 20.42 -9.58 12.15
N ASN A 119 20.81 -8.94 13.27
CA ASN A 119 21.69 -7.78 13.22
C ASN A 119 23.09 -8.12 12.65
N ALA A 120 23.66 -9.28 12.99
CA ALA A 120 24.92 -9.71 12.39
C ALA A 120 24.79 -9.99 10.88
N TRP A 121 23.63 -10.48 10.43
CA TRP A 121 23.36 -10.66 9.00
C TRP A 121 23.22 -9.31 8.29
N LEU A 122 22.51 -8.34 8.87
CA LEU A 122 22.41 -6.96 8.36
C LEU A 122 23.80 -6.32 8.18
N GLU A 123 24.75 -6.62 9.07
CA GLU A 123 26.13 -6.11 8.96
C GLU A 123 26.99 -6.80 7.88
N SER A 124 26.54 -7.93 7.32
CA SER A 124 27.25 -8.67 6.28
C SER A 124 27.13 -8.00 4.89
N ASP A 125 27.95 -8.43 3.93
CA ASP A 125 27.88 -7.93 2.55
C ASP A 125 26.48 -8.17 1.92
N ALA A 126 25.81 -9.27 2.27
CA ALA A 126 24.46 -9.55 1.81
C ALA A 126 23.42 -8.67 2.51
N GLY A 127 23.58 -8.40 3.81
CA GLY A 127 22.64 -7.56 4.56
C GLY A 127 22.63 -6.10 4.10
N LYS A 128 23.77 -5.61 3.60
CA LYS A 128 23.95 -4.25 3.08
C LYS A 128 23.61 -4.09 1.60
N ASP A 129 23.18 -5.17 0.94
CA ASP A 129 22.88 -5.11 -0.49
C ASP A 129 21.52 -4.46 -0.75
N SER A 130 21.35 -3.92 -1.94
CA SER A 130 20.08 -3.39 -2.40
C SER A 130 19.36 -4.42 -3.25
N TYR A 131 18.16 -4.80 -2.83
CA TYR A 131 17.37 -5.83 -3.45
C TYR A 131 16.32 -5.24 -4.37
N SER A 132 16.24 -5.77 -5.59
CA SER A 132 15.19 -5.38 -6.52
C SER A 132 13.86 -6.05 -6.18
N PHE A 133 12.77 -5.39 -6.54
CA PHE A 133 11.42 -5.97 -6.49
C PHE A 133 10.57 -5.48 -7.65
N TRP A 134 9.60 -6.29 -8.05
CA TRP A 134 8.52 -5.87 -8.93
C TRP A 134 7.21 -6.49 -8.46
N ASN A 135 6.11 -5.87 -8.85
CA ASN A 135 4.80 -6.39 -8.63
C ASN A 135 3.78 -5.85 -9.62
N VAL A 136 2.80 -6.69 -9.91
CA VAL A 136 1.60 -6.44 -10.70
C VAL A 136 0.42 -6.47 -9.73
N GLN A 137 -0.48 -5.50 -9.88
CA GLN A 137 -1.69 -5.41 -9.09
C GLN A 137 -2.89 -5.20 -10.00
N GLU A 138 -3.98 -5.88 -9.70
CA GLU A 138 -5.25 -5.73 -10.38
C GLU A 138 -6.33 -5.42 -9.34
N ARG A 139 -7.23 -4.50 -9.64
CA ARG A 139 -8.23 -4.03 -8.68
C ARG A 139 -9.58 -3.83 -9.35
N ILE A 140 -10.63 -4.31 -8.69
CA ILE A 140 -12.02 -4.06 -9.07
C ILE A 140 -12.69 -3.39 -7.88
N LEU A 141 -13.29 -2.22 -8.09
CA LEU A 141 -13.99 -1.45 -7.08
C LEU A 141 -15.41 -1.11 -7.53
N LEU A 142 -16.33 -1.20 -6.58
CA LEU A 142 -17.68 -0.66 -6.67
C LEU A 142 -17.79 0.43 -5.61
N GLY A 143 -18.20 1.62 -6.02
CA GLY A 143 -18.23 2.75 -5.10
C GLY A 143 -19.26 3.80 -5.45
N ALA A 144 -19.30 4.81 -4.60
CA ALA A 144 -20.09 6.01 -4.77
C ALA A 144 -19.20 7.23 -4.56
N ASP A 145 -19.25 8.18 -5.49
CA ASP A 145 -18.53 9.44 -5.40
C ASP A 145 -19.50 10.61 -5.50
N PHE A 146 -19.44 11.50 -4.52
CA PHE A 146 -20.33 12.62 -4.37
C PHE A 146 -19.53 13.92 -4.42
N SER A 147 -20.12 14.91 -5.08
CA SER A 147 -19.58 16.26 -5.10
C SER A 147 -20.69 17.24 -4.70
N VAL A 148 -20.46 17.97 -3.61
CA VAL A 148 -21.41 18.96 -3.08
C VAL A 148 -20.67 20.29 -2.94
N GLY A 149 -20.98 21.23 -3.83
CA GLY A 149 -20.23 22.48 -3.93
C GLY A 149 -18.76 22.22 -4.28
N TYR A 150 -17.85 22.57 -3.38
CA TYR A 150 -16.42 22.30 -3.53
C TYR A 150 -15.99 20.98 -2.89
N ALA A 151 -16.81 20.36 -2.05
CA ALA A 151 -16.44 19.14 -1.35
C ALA A 151 -16.57 17.91 -2.25
N ILE A 152 -15.64 16.97 -2.06
CA ILE A 152 -15.61 15.64 -2.66
C ILE A 152 -15.71 14.65 -1.50
N PHE A 153 -16.58 13.66 -1.58
CA PHE A 153 -16.59 12.57 -0.62
C PHE A 153 -17.10 11.31 -1.28
N GLY A 154 -16.60 10.16 -0.83
CA GLY A 154 -17.04 8.91 -1.38
C GLY A 154 -16.44 7.71 -0.69
N ALA A 155 -16.88 6.56 -1.13
CA ALA A 155 -16.43 5.28 -0.63
C ALA A 155 -16.51 4.23 -1.73
N ALA A 156 -15.60 3.26 -1.69
CA ALA A 156 -15.60 2.11 -2.56
C ALA A 156 -15.20 0.86 -1.80
N ALA A 157 -15.66 -0.29 -2.28
CA ALA A 157 -15.24 -1.59 -1.81
C ALA A 157 -15.07 -2.54 -2.99
N GLY A 158 -14.22 -3.54 -2.84
CA GLY A 158 -14.04 -4.56 -3.85
C GLY A 158 -12.88 -5.47 -3.53
N VAL A 159 -12.17 -5.86 -4.58
CA VAL A 159 -11.09 -6.85 -4.50
C VAL A 159 -9.85 -6.32 -5.18
N GLN A 160 -8.70 -6.61 -4.60
CA GLN A 160 -7.41 -6.39 -5.23
C GLN A 160 -6.61 -7.69 -5.21
N MET A 161 -6.06 -8.01 -6.36
CA MET A 161 -5.19 -9.15 -6.62
C MET A 161 -3.78 -8.62 -6.82
N PHE A 162 -2.79 -9.35 -6.34
CA PHE A 162 -1.41 -8.98 -6.51
C PHE A 162 -0.53 -10.18 -6.79
N GLN A 163 0.55 -9.92 -7.52
CA GLN A 163 1.63 -10.84 -7.77
C GLN A 163 2.93 -10.05 -7.83
N GLY A 164 3.93 -10.46 -7.07
CA GLY A 164 5.27 -9.88 -7.09
C GLY A 164 6.35 -10.94 -7.05
N GLY A 165 7.59 -10.48 -7.17
CA GLY A 165 8.80 -11.29 -7.07
C GLY A 165 10.03 -10.43 -7.32
N SER A 166 11.20 -11.10 -7.33
CA SER A 166 12.57 -10.63 -7.58
C SER A 166 13.47 -10.91 -6.38
N ASP A 167 14.71 -10.40 -6.42
CA ASP A 167 15.78 -10.66 -5.44
C ASP A 167 15.33 -10.44 -3.99
N TYR A 168 14.49 -9.44 -3.73
CA TYR A 168 13.94 -9.20 -2.39
C TYR A 168 13.09 -10.38 -1.88
N ASP A 169 12.15 -10.86 -2.69
CA ASP A 169 11.26 -11.95 -2.27
C ASP A 169 12.03 -13.27 -2.10
N ASP A 170 13.03 -13.51 -2.94
CA ASP A 170 13.93 -14.67 -2.83
C ASP A 170 14.77 -14.61 -1.54
N MET A 171 15.32 -13.42 -1.22
CA MET A 171 16.07 -13.23 0.03
C MET A 171 15.17 -13.33 1.26
N ARG A 172 13.96 -12.76 1.20
CA ARG A 172 12.96 -12.84 2.27
C ARG A 172 12.61 -14.29 2.58
N GLU A 173 12.34 -15.11 1.55
CA GLU A 173 12.04 -16.54 1.72
C GLU A 173 13.23 -17.27 2.35
N LYS A 174 14.45 -17.02 1.86
CA LYS A 174 15.66 -17.60 2.43
C LYS A 174 15.86 -17.24 3.91
N LEU A 175 15.66 -15.98 4.28
CA LEU A 175 15.79 -15.52 5.67
C LEU A 175 14.71 -16.13 6.57
N ASP A 176 13.50 -16.37 6.05
CA ASP A 176 12.42 -17.05 6.77
C ASP A 176 12.76 -18.54 6.99
N GLU A 177 13.21 -19.23 5.94
CA GLU A 177 13.67 -20.63 6.01
C GLU A 177 14.82 -20.81 7.02
N ASP A 178 15.77 -19.89 7.01
CA ASP A 178 16.91 -19.88 7.92
C ASP A 178 16.53 -19.34 9.32
N ARG A 179 15.27 -18.94 9.54
CA ARG A 179 14.73 -18.40 10.81
C ARG A 179 15.47 -17.16 11.30
N PHE A 180 15.81 -16.25 10.39
CA PHE A 180 16.28 -14.90 10.70
C PHE A 180 15.11 -13.92 10.83
N ILE A 181 14.07 -14.11 10.03
CA ILE A 181 12.85 -13.30 10.06
C ILE A 181 11.63 -14.21 10.13
N ASN A 182 10.46 -13.62 10.36
CA ASN A 182 9.16 -14.26 10.19
C ASN A 182 8.44 -13.58 9.03
N SER A 183 8.20 -14.30 7.94
CA SER A 183 7.46 -13.75 6.83
C SER A 183 5.97 -14.05 6.89
N ILE A 184 5.17 -12.99 6.95
CA ILE A 184 3.74 -13.10 7.27
C ILE A 184 2.85 -13.17 6.03
N ASP A 185 3.39 -12.98 4.83
CA ASP A 185 2.63 -13.12 3.60
C ASP A 185 3.41 -13.71 2.42
N LYS A 186 2.63 -14.11 1.40
CA LYS A 186 3.13 -14.63 0.14
C LYS A 186 3.34 -13.52 -0.87
N ASN A 187 4.12 -13.82 -1.91
CA ASN A 187 4.36 -12.94 -3.05
C ASN A 187 3.13 -12.81 -4.00
N ASN A 188 2.07 -13.56 -3.77
CA ASN A 188 0.80 -13.42 -4.49
C ASN A 188 -0.39 -13.54 -3.55
N GLY A 189 -1.53 -13.01 -3.97
CA GLY A 189 -2.76 -13.12 -3.19
C GLY A 189 -3.92 -12.32 -3.74
N VAL A 190 -5.05 -12.47 -3.05
CA VAL A 190 -6.29 -11.75 -3.30
C VAL A 190 -6.81 -11.26 -1.95
N ALA A 191 -7.24 -10.00 -1.88
CA ALA A 191 -7.77 -9.43 -0.65
C ALA A 191 -8.97 -8.53 -0.94
N ALA A 192 -9.79 -8.35 0.10
CA ALA A 192 -10.82 -7.33 0.10
C ALA A 192 -10.16 -5.96 0.28
N VAL A 193 -10.58 -4.98 -0.51
CA VAL A 193 -10.14 -3.59 -0.38
C VAL A 193 -11.33 -2.69 -0.15
N THR A 194 -11.20 -1.74 0.77
CA THR A 194 -12.17 -0.67 0.98
C THR A 194 -11.45 0.65 1.03
N SER A 195 -12.00 1.65 0.34
CA SER A 195 -11.44 2.99 0.25
C SER A 195 -12.51 3.99 0.65
N VAL A 196 -12.15 4.98 1.47
CA VAL A 196 -13.01 6.13 1.77
C VAL A 196 -12.22 7.40 1.53
N TRP A 197 -12.85 8.42 0.94
CA TRP A 197 -12.16 9.67 0.64
C TRP A 197 -12.97 10.90 1.00
N LEU A 198 -12.25 11.95 1.34
CA LEU A 198 -12.74 13.31 1.54
C LEU A 198 -11.78 14.27 0.87
N GLY A 199 -12.31 15.23 0.12
CA GLY A 199 -11.50 16.19 -0.59
C GLY A 199 -12.22 17.48 -0.90
N SER A 200 -11.51 18.35 -1.61
CA SER A 200 -12.03 19.63 -2.05
C SER A 200 -11.45 20.03 -3.40
N TYR A 201 -12.28 20.61 -4.26
CA TYR A 201 -11.83 21.30 -5.46
C TYR A 201 -11.22 22.66 -5.11
N LEU A 202 -10.13 22.99 -5.80
CA LEU A 202 -9.47 24.28 -5.67
C LEU A 202 -9.93 25.21 -6.79
N GLY A 203 -10.54 26.33 -6.40
CA GLY A 203 -11.09 27.33 -7.32
C GLY A 203 -12.47 26.94 -7.88
N ARG A 204 -13.01 27.79 -8.76
CA ARG A 204 -14.30 27.51 -9.41
C ARG A 204 -14.17 26.27 -10.28
N GLN A 205 -15.03 25.28 -10.05
CA GLN A 205 -15.08 24.02 -10.81
C GLN A 205 -13.72 23.30 -10.89
N GLY A 206 -12.87 23.41 -9.86
CA GLY A 206 -11.58 22.70 -9.83
C GLY A 206 -10.53 23.25 -10.81
N GLN A 207 -10.63 24.51 -11.24
CA GLN A 207 -9.66 25.14 -12.15
C GLN A 207 -8.19 25.09 -11.68
N TYR A 208 -7.94 24.89 -10.38
CA TYR A 208 -6.60 24.73 -9.81
C TYR A 208 -6.35 23.31 -9.32
N GLY A 209 -7.22 22.36 -9.64
CA GLY A 209 -7.11 20.97 -9.24
C GLY A 209 -8.00 20.60 -8.05
N ASN A 210 -7.64 19.50 -7.39
CA ASN A 210 -8.28 19.04 -6.17
C ASN A 210 -7.24 18.57 -5.15
N LEU A 211 -7.66 18.56 -3.89
CA LEU A 211 -6.92 17.95 -2.79
C LEU A 211 -7.81 16.88 -2.18
N VAL A 212 -7.31 15.65 -2.07
CA VAL A 212 -8.09 14.51 -1.57
C VAL A 212 -7.28 13.75 -0.52
N ALA A 213 -7.92 13.47 0.61
CA ALA A 213 -7.48 12.50 1.60
C ALA A 213 -8.23 11.18 1.32
N GLU A 214 -7.50 10.11 1.02
CA GLU A 214 -8.03 8.77 0.75
C GLU A 214 -7.49 7.81 1.81
N MET A 215 -8.37 7.09 2.52
CA MET A 215 -8.02 6.03 3.43
C MET A 215 -8.37 4.69 2.79
N ASP A 216 -7.36 3.87 2.59
CA ASP A 216 -7.45 2.53 2.05
C ASP A 216 -7.24 1.49 3.16
N LEU A 217 -8.06 0.45 3.14
CA LEU A 217 -7.93 -0.74 3.98
C LEU A 217 -7.88 -1.96 3.06
N PHE A 218 -6.94 -2.85 3.31
CA PHE A 218 -6.71 -4.09 2.57
C PHE A 218 -6.70 -5.24 3.56
N TYR A 219 -7.62 -6.19 3.40
CA TYR A 219 -7.87 -7.26 4.35
C TYR A 219 -7.74 -8.64 3.70
N LYS A 220 -6.73 -9.41 4.14
CA LYS A 220 -6.38 -10.73 3.59
C LYS A 220 -7.02 -11.92 4.32
N GLY A 221 -7.95 -11.68 5.26
CA GLY A 221 -8.72 -12.75 5.92
C GLY A 221 -8.29 -13.09 7.35
N ASP A 222 -7.23 -12.47 7.87
CA ASP A 222 -6.84 -12.52 9.29
C ASP A 222 -6.80 -11.10 9.86
N ILE A 223 -7.18 -10.93 11.14
CA ILE A 223 -7.20 -9.63 11.82
C ILE A 223 -5.79 -9.06 11.99
N ASP A 224 -4.79 -9.93 12.05
CA ASP A 224 -3.37 -9.57 12.10
C ASP A 224 -2.79 -9.30 10.70
N ASP A 225 -3.54 -9.62 9.63
CA ASP A 225 -3.15 -9.45 8.23
C ASP A 225 -4.00 -8.38 7.51
N TRP A 226 -3.98 -7.17 8.08
CA TRP A 226 -4.55 -5.97 7.48
C TRP A 226 -3.46 -4.95 7.12
N THR A 227 -3.57 -4.36 5.94
CA THR A 227 -2.75 -3.22 5.50
C THR A 227 -3.65 -2.00 5.40
N SER A 228 -3.19 -0.86 5.89
CA SER A 228 -3.92 0.41 5.79
C SER A 228 -3.01 1.53 5.35
N SER A 229 -3.56 2.48 4.60
CA SER A 229 -2.87 3.73 4.30
C SER A 229 -3.83 4.90 4.23
N ILE A 230 -3.36 6.08 4.61
CA ILE A 230 -4.01 7.37 4.41
C ILE A 230 -3.13 8.17 3.45
N LYS A 231 -3.67 8.48 2.28
CA LYS A 231 -3.02 9.22 1.20
C LYS A 231 -3.57 10.63 1.13
N TRP A 232 -2.68 11.60 1.04
CA TRP A 232 -2.99 13.01 0.79
C TRP A 232 -2.49 13.36 -0.59
N THR A 233 -3.41 13.55 -1.54
CA THR A 233 -3.08 13.74 -2.95
C THR A 233 -3.58 15.08 -3.44
N TYR A 234 -2.67 15.87 -4.03
CA TYR A 234 -3.02 16.99 -4.88
C TYR A 234 -3.01 16.55 -6.35
N THR A 235 -4.07 16.87 -7.09
CA THR A 235 -4.16 16.61 -8.55
C THR A 235 -4.36 17.91 -9.30
N HIS A 236 -3.40 18.29 -10.15
CA HIS A 236 -3.46 19.47 -11.00
C HIS A 236 -4.27 19.18 -12.30
N PRO A 237 -5.00 20.16 -12.88
CA PRO A 237 -5.82 19.95 -14.08
C PRO A 237 -5.06 19.50 -15.34
N SER A 238 -3.74 19.70 -15.38
CA SER A 238 -2.87 19.22 -16.46
C SER A 238 -2.46 17.75 -16.32
N GLY A 239 -2.97 17.07 -15.30
CA GLY A 239 -2.72 15.66 -15.00
C GLY A 239 -1.54 15.40 -14.07
N PHE A 240 -0.75 16.40 -13.69
CA PHE A 240 0.27 16.20 -12.66
C PHE A 240 -0.37 15.98 -11.30
N PHE A 241 0.16 15.03 -10.53
CA PHE A 241 -0.26 14.80 -9.16
C PHE A 241 0.94 14.59 -8.27
N GLY A 242 0.74 14.83 -6.98
CA GLY A 242 1.74 14.57 -5.96
C GLY A 242 1.10 14.53 -4.59
N GLY A 243 1.77 13.85 -3.67
CA GLY A 243 1.19 13.58 -2.38
C GLY A 243 2.11 12.87 -1.41
N ALA A 244 1.55 12.59 -0.25
CA ALA A 244 2.17 11.77 0.77
C ALA A 244 1.17 10.69 1.23
N ALA A 245 1.64 9.47 1.41
CA ALA A 245 0.89 8.37 1.98
C ALA A 245 1.50 8.03 3.35
N TYR A 246 0.65 7.85 4.36
CA TYR A 246 1.05 7.26 5.62
C TYR A 246 0.37 5.91 5.77
N GLY A 247 1.09 4.81 5.92
CA GLY A 247 0.51 3.48 6.02
C GLY A 247 1.33 2.54 6.88
N ASN A 248 0.70 1.47 7.35
CA ASN A 248 1.40 0.52 8.22
C ASN A 248 2.47 -0.29 7.49
N LEU A 249 2.43 -0.42 6.16
CA LEU A 249 3.42 -1.18 5.38
C LEU A 249 4.62 -0.37 4.90
N MET A 250 4.47 0.93 4.78
CA MET A 250 5.39 1.81 4.05
C MET A 250 5.58 3.14 4.82
N GLU A 251 5.36 3.11 6.14
CA GLU A 251 5.27 4.25 7.06
C GLU A 251 4.90 5.56 6.38
N LEU A 252 5.86 6.40 5.97
CA LEU A 252 5.67 7.58 5.15
C LEU A 252 6.21 7.37 3.74
N SER A 253 5.36 7.55 2.72
CA SER A 253 5.77 7.59 1.31
C SER A 253 5.44 8.94 0.69
N VAL A 254 6.39 9.50 -0.06
CA VAL A 254 6.16 10.69 -0.90
C VAL A 254 6.15 10.25 -2.35
N PHE A 255 5.15 10.69 -3.10
CA PHE A 255 4.99 10.31 -4.50
C PHE A 255 4.63 11.50 -5.37
N ALA A 256 5.06 11.44 -6.63
CA ALA A 256 4.68 12.37 -7.67
C ALA A 256 4.55 11.64 -9.00
N GLY A 257 3.68 12.17 -9.87
CA GLY A 257 3.39 11.50 -11.12
C GLY A 257 2.60 12.35 -12.09
N LYS A 258 2.20 11.69 -13.18
CA LYS A 258 1.34 12.26 -14.20
C LYS A 258 0.29 11.26 -14.61
N GLN A 259 -0.92 11.75 -14.76
CA GLN A 259 -2.09 11.02 -15.18
C GLN A 259 -2.67 11.63 -16.46
N PHE A 260 -3.11 10.75 -17.36
CA PHE A 260 -3.81 11.06 -18.59
C PHE A 260 -5.21 10.46 -18.49
N VAL A 261 -6.22 11.25 -18.86
CA VAL A 261 -7.63 10.84 -18.82
C VAL A 261 -8.23 11.03 -20.21
N PHE A 262 -8.90 9.99 -20.71
CA PHE A 262 -9.54 9.93 -22.02
C PHE A 262 -11.02 9.58 -21.87
#